data_AF-A0A0D3GQR1-F1
#
_entry.id   AF-A0A0D3GQR1-F1
#
_cell.length_a   1.000
_cell.length_b   1.000
_cell.length_c   1.000
_cell.angle_alpha   90.00
_cell.angle_beta   90.00
_cell.angle_gamma   90.00
#
_symmetry.space_group_name_H-M   'P 1'
#
loop_
_entity.id
_entity.type
_entity.pdbx_description
1 polymer ?
#
loop_
_entity_poly.entity_id
_entity_poly.type
_entity_poly.pdbx_seq_one_letter_code
_entity_poly.pdbx_strand_id
1 'polypeptide(L)'
;MWGHYKPRRGHSPSLSSLLRRELSQLFPTARDSPLLGRSHPRRVDARSLFALRLLPILSAMHLTLEFGGGLELLLEKSTKVHKVDLQPNDGDGKVVMKGLLAWVKSNLIKERPEMFLKGDSVRPGVLVLINDCDWELCGGLDAELEEKDVVVFISTLHGG
;
A
#
# COMPACT_ATOMS: atom_id res chain seq x y z
N MET A 1 33.58 24.81 -41.66
CA MET A 1 32.50 25.30 -40.77
C MET A 1 31.71 24.07 -40.34
N TRP A 2 32.07 23.44 -39.21
CA TRP A 2 31.40 22.22 -38.71
C TRP A 2 30.52 22.61 -37.51
N GLY A 3 29.21 22.40 -37.65
CA GLY A 3 28.21 22.80 -36.67
C GLY A 3 28.13 21.82 -35.49
N HIS A 4 28.25 22.36 -34.28
CA HIS A 4 28.00 21.65 -33.02
C HIS A 4 26.51 21.27 -32.89
N TYR A 5 26.22 19.98 -32.80
CA TYR A 5 24.91 19.47 -32.41
C TYR A 5 24.86 19.32 -30.87
N LYS A 6 24.03 20.12 -30.19
CA LYS A 6 23.67 19.89 -28.77
C LYS A 6 22.33 19.15 -28.73
N PRO A 7 22.21 17.99 -28.05
CA PRO A 7 20.92 17.35 -27.85
C PRO A 7 20.12 18.16 -26.82
N ARG A 8 18.86 18.46 -27.15
CA ARG A 8 17.90 19.04 -26.19
C ARG A 8 17.56 17.97 -25.15
N ARG A 9 17.71 18.30 -23.87
CA ARG A 9 17.20 17.48 -22.76
C ARG A 9 15.67 17.46 -22.86
N GLY A 10 15.11 16.36 -23.35
CA GLY A 10 13.69 16.08 -23.20
C GLY A 10 13.41 15.71 -21.75
N HIS A 11 12.60 16.50 -21.06
CA HIS A 11 12.03 16.11 -19.78
C HIS A 11 11.06 14.94 -20.04
N SER A 12 11.45 13.73 -19.63
CA SER A 12 10.54 12.60 -19.56
C SER A 12 9.41 12.95 -18.58
N PRO A 13 8.13 12.86 -18.97
CA PRO A 13 7.03 13.10 -18.04
C PRO A 13 7.10 12.06 -16.92
N SER A 14 6.96 12.49 -15.66
CA SER A 14 6.90 11.56 -14.53
C SER A 14 5.70 10.63 -14.68
N LEU A 15 5.81 9.40 -14.19
CA LEU A 15 4.72 8.40 -14.19
C LEU A 15 3.41 8.98 -13.62
N SER A 16 3.50 9.88 -12.63
CA SER A 16 2.35 10.60 -12.07
C SER A 16 1.65 11.54 -13.06
N SER A 17 2.39 12.15 -13.99
CA SER A 17 1.82 13.04 -15.02
C SER A 17 1.17 12.28 -16.18
N LEU A 18 1.72 11.11 -16.55
CA LEU A 18 1.12 10.20 -17.53
C LEU A 18 -0.18 9.61 -17.00
N LEU A 19 -0.19 9.17 -15.74
CA LEU A 19 -1.40 8.66 -15.08
C LEU A 19 -2.49 9.75 -14.99
N ARG A 20 -2.12 10.99 -14.65
CA ARG A 20 -3.07 12.12 -14.57
C ARG A 20 -3.64 12.49 -15.94
N ARG A 21 -2.87 12.32 -17.02
CA ARG A 21 -3.29 12.59 -18.39
C ARG A 21 -4.17 11.48 -18.98
N GLU A 22 -3.99 10.24 -18.55
CA GLU A 22 -4.88 9.12 -18.88
C GLU A 22 -6.20 9.19 -18.09
N LEU A 23 -6.13 9.52 -16.78
CA LEU A 23 -7.31 9.67 -15.93
C LEU A 23 -8.23 10.83 -16.35
N SER A 24 -7.67 11.91 -16.91
CA SER A 24 -8.46 13.03 -17.46
C SER A 24 -9.12 12.71 -18.81
N GLN A 25 -8.65 11.70 -19.54
CA GLN A 25 -9.33 11.19 -20.73
C GLN A 25 -10.44 10.17 -20.39
N LEU A 26 -10.40 9.58 -19.19
CA LEU A 26 -11.39 8.60 -18.69
C LEU A 26 -12.66 9.25 -18.11
N PHE A 27 -12.61 10.53 -17.73
CA PHE A 27 -13.76 11.28 -17.22
C PHE A 27 -13.86 12.66 -17.90
N PRO A 28 -14.51 12.77 -19.08
CA PRO A 28 -14.82 14.08 -19.63
C PRO A 28 -15.75 14.82 -18.67
N THR A 29 -15.39 16.04 -18.28
CA THR A 29 -16.24 16.92 -17.48
C THR A 29 -17.58 17.07 -18.18
N ALA A 30 -18.65 16.66 -17.51
CA ALA A 30 -20.02 16.80 -17.99
C ALA A 30 -20.32 18.29 -18.25
N ARG A 31 -20.22 18.71 -19.51
CA ARG A 31 -20.86 19.93 -20.00
C ARG A 31 -21.64 19.61 -21.26
N ASP A 32 -22.92 19.89 -21.12
CA ASP A 32 -23.94 20.13 -22.13
C ASP A 32 -24.38 18.93 -23.00
N SER A 33 -25.59 18.45 -22.71
CA SER A 33 -26.46 17.87 -23.74
C SER A 33 -27.92 18.24 -23.44
N PRO A 34 -28.61 18.92 -24.38
CA PRO A 34 -30.05 19.10 -24.34
C PRO A 34 -30.77 17.84 -24.85
N LEU A 35 -31.99 17.68 -24.33
CA LEU A 35 -32.92 16.56 -24.41
C LEU A 35 -33.09 15.93 -25.82
N LEU A 36 -33.11 14.59 -25.91
CA LEU A 36 -34.22 13.81 -26.52
C LEU A 36 -34.06 12.30 -26.25
N GLY A 37 -35.17 11.66 -25.90
CA GLY A 37 -35.20 10.31 -25.34
C GLY A 37 -34.95 9.15 -26.31
N ARG A 38 -34.48 8.04 -25.74
CA ARG A 38 -34.94 6.66 -25.97
C ARG A 38 -34.22 5.75 -24.99
N SER A 39 -34.98 5.05 -24.17
CA SER A 39 -34.52 4.03 -23.24
C SER A 39 -33.91 2.84 -24.01
N HIS A 40 -32.58 2.78 -24.06
CA HIS A 40 -31.83 1.55 -24.34
C HIS A 40 -31.19 1.06 -23.03
N PRO A 41 -31.15 -0.25 -22.76
CA PRO A 41 -30.41 -0.77 -21.61
C PRO A 41 -28.93 -0.41 -21.81
N ARG A 42 -28.37 0.31 -20.83
CA ARG A 42 -26.97 0.76 -20.85
C ARG A 42 -26.05 -0.45 -21.02
N ARG A 43 -25.46 -0.59 -22.20
CA ARG A 43 -24.39 -1.53 -22.47
C ARG A 43 -23.23 -1.12 -21.56
N VAL A 44 -22.90 -1.94 -20.57
CA VAL A 44 -21.70 -1.73 -19.75
C VAL A 44 -20.50 -1.97 -20.65
N ASP A 45 -19.80 -0.88 -21.00
CA ASP A 45 -18.66 -0.96 -21.91
C ASP A 45 -17.50 -1.71 -21.26
N ALA A 46 -16.83 -2.58 -22.03
CA ALA A 46 -15.66 -3.34 -21.54
C ALA A 46 -14.54 -2.44 -20.96
N ARG A 47 -14.49 -1.17 -21.39
CA ARG A 47 -13.57 -0.14 -20.86
C ARG A 47 -13.95 0.30 -19.43
N SER A 48 -15.24 0.36 -19.12
CA SER A 48 -15.74 0.65 -17.77
C SER A 48 -15.48 -0.52 -16.82
N LEU A 49 -15.62 -1.76 -17.30
CA LEU A 49 -15.26 -2.97 -16.55
C LEU A 49 -13.75 -3.09 -16.28
N PHE A 50 -12.91 -2.62 -17.20
CA PHE A 50 -11.44 -2.60 -17.03
C PHE A 50 -11.00 -1.53 -16.01
N ALA A 51 -11.58 -0.33 -16.08
CA ALA A 51 -11.37 0.71 -15.08
C ALA A 51 -11.81 0.25 -13.68
N LEU A 52 -13.00 -0.37 -13.56
CA LEU A 52 -13.48 -0.93 -12.29
C LEU A 52 -12.58 -2.04 -11.74
N ARG A 53 -11.89 -2.81 -12.61
CA ARG A 53 -10.91 -3.82 -12.20
C ARG A 53 -9.57 -3.25 -11.74
N LEU A 54 -9.22 -2.04 -12.18
CA LEU A 54 -7.95 -1.37 -11.85
C LEU A 54 -8.05 -0.43 -10.65
N LEU A 55 -9.23 0.09 -10.34
CA LEU A 55 -9.45 0.98 -9.18
C LEU A 55 -8.92 0.43 -7.84
N PRO A 56 -9.09 -0.86 -7.49
CA PRO A 56 -8.55 -1.40 -6.23
C PRO A 56 -7.01 -1.45 -6.19
N ILE A 57 -6.39 -1.55 -7.36
CA ILE A 57 -4.92 -1.63 -7.52
C ILE A 57 -4.30 -0.23 -7.42
N LEU A 58 -5.08 0.81 -7.76
CA LEU A 58 -4.65 2.21 -7.67
C LEU A 58 -4.75 2.80 -6.25
N SER A 59 -5.40 2.10 -5.31
CA SER A 59 -5.53 2.53 -3.91
C SER A 59 -4.72 1.67 -2.93
N ALA A 60 -3.83 0.81 -3.43
CA ALA A 60 -2.95 0.03 -2.57
C ALA A 60 -1.81 0.91 -2.05
N MET A 61 -1.55 0.81 -0.75
CA MET A 61 -0.44 1.49 -0.08
C MET A 61 0.74 0.55 0.04
N HIS A 62 1.92 1.01 -0.36
CA HIS A 62 3.14 0.21 -0.36
C HIS A 62 3.89 0.40 0.95
N LEU A 63 4.11 -0.68 1.71
CA LEU A 63 4.91 -0.66 2.94
C LEU A 63 6.12 -1.59 2.83
N THR A 64 7.14 -1.29 3.63
CA THR A 64 8.24 -2.23 3.91
C THR A 64 8.13 -2.74 5.33
N LEU A 65 8.04 -4.05 5.50
CA LEU A 65 8.01 -4.71 6.80
C LEU A 65 9.31 -5.45 7.03
N GLU A 66 9.93 -5.25 8.19
CA GLU A 66 11.16 -5.94 8.57
C GLU A 66 10.95 -6.76 9.84
N PHE A 67 11.42 -8.02 9.82
CA PHE A 67 11.35 -8.93 10.95
C PHE A 67 12.77 -9.30 11.40
N GLY A 68 13.02 -9.17 12.70
CA GLY A 68 14.28 -9.52 13.33
C GLY A 68 14.10 -10.15 14.71
N GLY A 69 15.22 -10.56 15.31
CA GLY A 69 15.23 -11.19 16.62
C GLY A 69 14.60 -12.59 16.65
N GLY A 70 14.61 -13.29 15.52
CA GLY A 70 14.05 -14.64 15.36
C GLY A 70 12.60 -14.65 14.89
N LEU A 71 11.94 -13.48 14.77
CA LEU A 71 10.58 -13.39 14.23
C LEU A 71 10.51 -13.78 12.75
N GLU A 72 11.60 -13.58 12.00
CA GLU A 72 11.68 -14.00 10.61
C GLU A 72 11.39 -15.50 10.44
N LEU A 73 11.73 -16.33 11.43
CA LEU A 73 11.54 -17.78 11.41
C LEU A 73 10.05 -18.19 11.43
N LEU A 74 9.16 -17.29 11.87
CA LEU A 74 7.71 -17.55 11.88
C LEU A 74 7.09 -17.43 10.47
N LEU A 75 7.86 -16.94 9.49
CA LEU A 75 7.46 -16.76 8.11
C LEU A 75 8.01 -17.91 7.25
N GLU A 76 7.26 -18.29 6.22
CA GLU A 76 7.51 -19.49 5.38
C GLU A 76 8.93 -19.61 4.82
N LYS A 77 9.58 -18.48 4.51
CA LYS A 77 10.91 -18.42 3.87
C LYS A 77 11.97 -17.78 4.75
N SER A 78 11.68 -17.54 6.03
CA SER A 78 12.58 -16.85 6.95
C SER A 78 13.17 -15.55 6.41
N THR A 79 12.39 -14.86 5.56
CA THR A 79 12.81 -13.62 4.90
C THR A 79 12.63 -12.47 5.87
N LYS A 80 13.64 -11.61 6.00
CA LYS A 80 13.61 -10.49 6.93
C LYS A 80 12.77 -9.32 6.41
N VAL A 81 12.96 -8.94 5.15
CA VAL A 81 12.35 -7.75 4.55
C VAL A 81 11.25 -8.15 3.58
N HIS A 82 10.06 -7.59 3.76
CA HIS A 82 8.86 -7.83 2.94
C HIS A 82 8.32 -6.52 2.41
N LYS A 83 8.18 -6.40 1.10
CA LYS A 83 7.46 -5.30 0.48
C LYS A 83 6.03 -5.74 0.26
N VAL A 84 5.08 -5.03 0.86
CA VAL A 84 3.67 -5.43 0.88
C VAL A 84 2.79 -4.32 0.36
N ASP A 85 1.70 -4.73 -0.27
CA ASP A 85 0.67 -3.83 -0.79
C ASP A 85 -0.57 -4.00 0.07
N LEU A 86 -0.94 -2.95 0.82
CA LEU A 86 -2.09 -2.96 1.71
C LEU A 86 -3.24 -2.18 1.09
N GLN A 87 -4.41 -2.80 1.07
CA GLN A 87 -5.64 -2.11 0.70
C GLN A 87 -6.29 -1.56 1.97
N PRO A 88 -6.59 -0.25 2.02
CA PRO A 88 -7.37 0.31 3.13
C PRO A 88 -8.78 -0.31 3.11
N ASN A 89 -9.20 -0.87 4.25
CA ASN A 89 -10.44 -1.65 4.33
C ASN A 89 -11.72 -0.79 4.27
N ASP A 90 -11.67 0.48 4.67
CA ASP A 90 -12.88 1.22 5.07
C ASP A 90 -13.05 2.58 4.40
N GLY A 91 -12.82 2.71 3.08
CA GLY A 91 -13.24 3.87 2.28
C GLY A 91 -12.58 5.23 2.59
N ASP A 92 -12.03 5.42 3.78
CA ASP A 92 -11.28 6.58 4.27
C ASP A 92 -9.84 6.59 3.74
N GLY A 93 -9.40 5.51 3.10
CA GLY A 93 -8.07 5.39 2.52
C GLY A 93 -6.95 5.24 3.54
N LYS A 94 -7.28 5.12 4.83
CA LYS A 94 -6.31 5.02 5.92
C LYS A 94 -6.03 3.57 6.31
N VAL A 95 -4.77 3.28 6.57
CA VAL A 95 -4.32 2.02 7.18
C VAL A 95 -3.75 2.36 8.55
N VAL A 96 -4.28 1.73 9.58
CA VAL A 96 -3.78 1.87 10.96
C VAL A 96 -2.99 0.65 11.38
N MET A 97 -2.09 0.83 12.35
CA MET A 97 -1.21 -0.23 12.85
C MET A 97 -1.98 -1.48 13.31
N LYS A 98 -3.13 -1.32 13.97
CA LYS A 98 -4.00 -2.47 14.35
C LYS A 98 -4.42 -3.30 13.13
N GLY A 99 -4.77 -2.64 12.02
CA GLY A 99 -5.12 -3.30 10.76
C GLY A 99 -3.91 -3.99 10.13
N LEU A 100 -2.74 -3.36 10.16
CA LEU A 100 -1.49 -3.96 9.71
C LEU A 100 -1.17 -5.24 10.50
N LEU A 101 -1.26 -5.22 11.83
CA LEU A 101 -0.99 -6.40 12.67
C LEU A 101 -1.91 -7.58 12.33
N ALA A 102 -3.20 -7.32 12.17
CA ALA A 102 -4.16 -8.34 11.76
C ALA A 102 -3.81 -8.90 10.37
N TRP A 103 -3.43 -8.03 9.43
CA TRP A 103 -3.03 -8.44 8.09
C TRP A 103 -1.75 -9.29 8.11
N VAL A 104 -0.72 -8.87 8.85
CA VAL A 104 0.56 -9.60 8.99
C VAL A 104 0.32 -11.00 9.55
N LYS A 105 -0.50 -11.12 10.59
CA LYS A 105 -0.88 -12.41 11.18
C LYS A 105 -1.50 -13.36 10.16
N SER A 106 -2.40 -12.86 9.33
CA SER A 106 -3.14 -13.69 8.36
C SER A 106 -2.35 -14.00 7.09
N ASN A 107 -1.46 -13.10 6.67
CA ASN A 107 -0.79 -13.20 5.37
C ASN A 107 0.65 -13.69 5.47
N LEU A 108 1.44 -13.19 6.43
CA LEU A 108 2.87 -13.44 6.51
C LEU A 108 3.26 -14.52 7.53
N ILE A 109 2.65 -14.50 8.72
CA ILE A 109 2.97 -15.46 9.77
C ILE A 109 2.34 -16.81 9.43
N LYS A 110 3.16 -17.86 9.33
CA LYS A 110 2.73 -19.24 9.04
C LYS A 110 2.88 -20.17 10.22
N GLU A 111 3.86 -19.90 11.08
CA GLU A 111 4.16 -20.72 12.24
C GLU A 111 3.88 -19.92 13.52
N ARG A 112 3.18 -20.55 14.48
CA ARG A 112 2.95 -20.05 15.85
C ARG A 112 2.62 -18.54 15.94
N PRO A 113 1.47 -18.09 15.40
CA PRO A 113 1.08 -16.67 15.43
C PRO A 113 0.99 -16.07 16.84
N GLU A 114 0.80 -16.89 17.87
CA GLU A 114 0.83 -16.52 19.28
C GLU A 114 2.23 -16.07 19.78
N MET A 115 3.30 -16.40 19.05
CA MET A 115 4.64 -15.89 19.34
C MET A 115 4.82 -14.45 18.86
N PHE A 116 4.03 -14.01 17.89
CA PHE A 116 4.05 -12.65 17.35
C PHE A 116 3.01 -11.74 18.01
N LEU A 117 1.75 -12.18 18.14
CA LEU A 117 0.65 -11.40 18.71
C LEU A 117 0.09 -12.03 19.98
N LYS A 118 -0.36 -11.16 20.90
CA LYS A 118 -1.16 -11.54 22.06
C LYS A 118 -2.42 -10.68 22.11
N GLY A 119 -3.57 -11.30 21.81
CA GLY A 119 -4.82 -10.57 21.63
C GLY A 119 -4.76 -9.71 20.37
N ASP A 120 -4.95 -8.40 20.55
CA ASP A 120 -5.02 -7.41 19.47
C ASP A 120 -3.69 -6.65 19.24
N SER A 121 -2.65 -6.94 20.04
CA SER A 121 -1.36 -6.24 20.00
C SER A 121 -0.18 -7.22 19.91
N VAL A 122 1.02 -6.69 19.67
CA VAL A 122 2.26 -7.46 19.68
C VAL A 122 2.50 -8.11 21.03
N ARG A 123 3.11 -9.30 21.02
CA ARG A 123 3.45 -10.01 22.25
C ARG A 123 4.47 -9.18 23.06
N PRO A 124 4.34 -9.10 24.40
CA PRO A 124 5.38 -8.49 25.22
C PRO A 124 6.76 -9.08 24.92
N GLY A 125 7.75 -8.21 24.72
CA GLY A 125 9.08 -8.58 24.25
C GLY A 125 9.28 -8.47 22.73
N VAL A 126 8.29 -7.98 21.99
CA VAL A 126 8.46 -7.52 20.61
C VAL A 126 8.46 -6.00 20.60
N LEU A 127 9.54 -5.40 20.09
CA LEU A 127 9.64 -3.97 19.81
C LEU A 127 9.11 -3.69 18.41
N VAL A 128 8.42 -2.57 18.26
CA VAL A 128 7.88 -2.10 16.99
C VAL A 128 8.40 -0.69 16.72
N LEU A 129 8.96 -0.49 15.54
CA LEU A 129 9.41 0.82 15.07
C LEU A 129 8.66 1.19 13.80
N ILE A 130 8.29 2.45 13.67
CA ILE A 130 7.76 3.05 12.43
C ILE A 130 8.77 4.12 12.01
N ASN A 131 9.41 3.93 10.86
CA ASN A 131 10.48 4.79 10.35
C ASN A 131 11.56 5.09 11.41
N ASP A 132 12.08 4.04 12.04
CA ASP A 132 13.07 4.08 13.14
C ASP A 132 12.61 4.81 14.42
N CYS A 133 11.33 5.20 14.50
CA CYS A 133 10.72 5.80 15.68
C CYS A 133 9.95 4.75 16.49
N ASP A 134 9.98 4.85 17.82
CA ASP A 134 9.19 4.01 18.70
C ASP A 134 7.69 4.22 18.43
N TRP A 135 6.99 3.14 18.10
CA TRP A 135 5.59 3.20 17.72
C TRP A 135 4.68 3.78 18.81
N GLU A 136 5.05 3.67 20.09
CA GLU A 136 4.27 4.24 21.21
C GLU A 136 4.20 5.77 21.10
N LEU A 137 5.25 6.40 20.54
CA LEU A 137 5.30 7.83 20.27
C LEU A 137 4.50 8.21 19.00
N CYS A 138 4.28 7.24 18.11
CA CYS A 138 3.51 7.40 16.87
C CYS A 138 2.01 7.10 17.05
N GLY A 139 1.55 6.74 18.25
CA GLY A 139 0.15 6.38 18.53
C GLY A 139 -0.12 4.88 18.68
N GLY A 140 0.92 4.04 18.68
CA GLY A 140 0.85 2.61 18.95
C GLY A 140 -0.09 1.88 17.99
N LEU A 141 -1.16 1.29 18.52
CA LEU A 141 -2.16 0.56 17.73
C LEU A 141 -2.98 1.46 16.79
N ASP A 142 -3.13 2.73 17.14
CA ASP A 142 -3.92 3.71 16.39
C ASP A 142 -3.06 4.56 15.44
N ALA A 143 -1.75 4.29 15.37
CA ALA A 143 -0.85 4.97 14.45
C ALA A 143 -1.33 4.81 13.00
N GLU A 144 -1.53 5.94 12.31
CA GLU A 144 -1.85 5.98 10.88
C GLU A 144 -0.54 5.78 10.10
N LEU A 145 -0.54 4.81 9.17
CA LEU A 145 0.60 4.48 8.34
C LEU A 145 0.49 5.21 7.00
N GLU A 146 1.64 5.61 6.47
CA GLU A 146 1.77 6.32 5.21
C GLU A 146 2.47 5.49 4.12
N GLU A 147 2.30 5.95 2.88
CA GLU A 147 2.94 5.36 1.71
C GLU A 147 4.46 5.33 1.86
N LYS A 148 5.04 4.12 1.73
CA LYS A 148 6.47 3.80 1.86
C LYS A 148 7.02 3.81 3.28
N ASP A 149 6.16 3.82 4.30
CA ASP A 149 6.64 3.61 5.66
C ASP A 149 7.39 2.27 5.80
N VAL A 150 8.37 2.30 6.69
CA VAL A 150 9.13 1.14 7.11
C VAL A 150 8.70 0.77 8.52
N VAL A 151 8.13 -0.42 8.68
CA VAL A 151 7.71 -0.95 9.98
C VAL A 151 8.60 -2.13 10.36
N VAL A 152 9.29 -2.02 11.50
CA VAL A 152 10.26 -3.01 11.95
C VAL A 152 9.75 -3.70 13.21
N PHE A 153 9.75 -5.03 13.20
CA PHE A 153 9.40 -5.89 14.34
C PHE A 153 10.63 -6.63 14.84
N ILE A 154 11.02 -6.42 16.09
CA ILE A 154 12.20 -7.05 16.69
C ILE A 154 11.79 -7.78 17.96
N SER A 155 11.95 -9.10 17.97
CA SER A 155 11.83 -9.86 19.21
C SER A 155 13.11 -9.69 20.05
N THR A 156 12.96 -9.21 21.28
CA THR A 156 14.05 -9.09 22.28
C THR A 156 14.10 -10.28 23.24
N LEU A 157 13.15 -11.21 23.13
CA LEU A 157 12.93 -12.26 24.12
C LEU A 157 13.29 -13.68 23.61
N HIS A 158 13.42 -13.87 22.30
CA HIS A 158 13.66 -15.20 21.70
C HIS A 158 15.14 -15.47 21.36
N GLY A 159 16.08 -14.78 22.01
CA GLY A 159 17.52 -15.03 21.86
C GLY A 159 18.03 -15.97 22.95
N GLY A 160 17.96 -17.29 22.70
CA GLY A 160 18.54 -18.34 23.54
C GLY A 160 18.78 -19.60 22.74
#